data_AF-A0A2E0WAP9-F1
#
_entry.id   AF-A0A2E0WAP9-F1
#
_cell.length_a   1.000
_cell.length_b   1.000
_cell.length_c   1.000
_cell.angle_alpha   90.00
_cell.angle_beta   90.00
_cell.angle_gamma   90.00
#
_symmetry.space_group_name_H-M   'P 1'
#
loop_
_entity.id
_entity.type
_entity.pdbx_description
1 polymer ?
#
loop_
_entity_poly.entity_id
_entity_poly.type
_entity_poly.pdbx_seq_one_letter_code
_entity_poly.pdbx_strand_id
1 'polypeptide(L)'
;PVAERGDDLFAKYGYRLKGLERRKRLPGDEDLQLHKVQLIVFGMGRMGSRAYEAVAIDFGGRVLGVDVDEGIVADHAAKGDRVVVGDATDPDFWTRARGLVDGLQWVLLTMSSNEANIAAVQRLRDRGYTGRIAATSVYPDDARQLQEMGVDFAFDVFAEAGAGFAGDLRDKIREEGLRKEPEEEPKKEKD
;
A
#
# COMPACT_ATOMS: atom_id res chain seq x y z
N PRO A 1 5.63 38.81 -12.98
CA PRO A 1 5.17 37.72 -13.86
C PRO A 1 6.12 36.53 -13.77
N VAL A 2 5.97 35.75 -12.70
CA VAL A 2 6.83 34.64 -12.31
C VAL A 2 5.90 33.56 -11.75
N ALA A 3 5.32 32.74 -12.62
CA ALA A 3 4.51 31.58 -12.22
C ALA A 3 4.29 30.60 -13.38
N GLU A 4 5.30 30.37 -14.23
CA GLU A 4 5.13 29.47 -15.38
C GLU A 4 6.43 28.76 -15.83
N ARG A 5 7.35 28.51 -14.88
CA ARG A 5 8.61 27.77 -15.14
C ARG A 5 9.03 26.88 -13.96
N GLY A 6 8.06 26.34 -13.22
CA GLY A 6 8.30 25.43 -12.09
C GLY A 6 8.35 23.96 -12.50
N ASP A 7 7.52 23.56 -13.46
CA ASP A 7 7.26 22.13 -13.72
C ASP A 7 8.26 21.50 -14.71
N ASP A 8 8.92 22.31 -15.55
CA ASP A 8 9.96 21.84 -16.49
C ASP A 8 11.33 21.58 -15.82
N LEU A 9 11.54 22.04 -14.58
CA LEU A 9 12.80 21.88 -13.87
C LEU A 9 12.87 20.58 -13.07
N PHE A 10 11.74 20.01 -12.65
CA PHE A 10 11.71 18.70 -11.99
C PHE A 10 11.94 17.56 -12.99
N ALA A 11 11.47 17.71 -14.23
CA ALA A 11 11.71 16.76 -15.32
C ALA A 11 13.20 16.69 -15.75
N LYS A 12 13.99 17.74 -15.49
CA LYS A 12 15.37 17.86 -16.04
C LYS A 12 16.47 17.38 -15.08
N TYR A 13 16.22 17.31 -13.77
CA TYR A 13 17.20 16.86 -12.78
C TYR A 13 16.98 15.44 -12.25
N GLY A 14 15.83 14.81 -12.51
CA GLY A 14 15.63 13.37 -12.21
C GLY A 14 16.50 12.42 -13.05
N TYR A 15 17.10 12.90 -14.14
CA TYR A 15 17.82 12.04 -15.10
C TYR A 15 19.33 11.93 -14.87
N ARG A 16 19.89 12.52 -13.80
CA ARG A 16 21.36 12.53 -13.56
C ARG A 16 21.84 11.71 -12.35
N LEU A 17 20.98 10.88 -11.77
CA LEU A 17 21.40 9.84 -10.81
C LEU A 17 21.44 8.42 -11.41
N LYS A 18 21.36 8.28 -12.75
CA LYS A 18 21.53 7.02 -13.51
C LYS A 18 22.93 6.38 -13.45
N GLY A 19 23.80 6.81 -12.53
CA GLY A 19 25.19 6.36 -12.44
C GLY A 19 25.53 5.45 -11.25
N LEU A 20 24.62 5.29 -10.28
CA LEU A 20 24.88 4.52 -9.05
C LEU A 20 23.81 3.48 -8.72
N GLU A 21 22.81 3.30 -9.60
CA GLU A 21 21.93 2.14 -9.56
C GLU A 21 22.76 0.88 -9.78
N ARG A 22 23.16 0.25 -8.67
CA ARG A 22 23.55 -1.15 -8.70
C ARG A 22 22.46 -1.88 -9.47
N ARG A 23 22.88 -2.59 -10.52
CA ARG A 23 22.18 -3.69 -11.19
C ARG A 23 21.83 -4.80 -10.17
N LYS A 24 21.09 -4.50 -9.12
CA LYS A 24 20.33 -5.51 -8.41
C LYS A 24 19.10 -5.73 -9.28
N ARG A 25 19.23 -6.71 -10.18
CA ARG A 25 18.07 -7.52 -10.56
C ARG A 25 17.33 -7.84 -9.27
N LEU A 26 16.01 -7.79 -9.28
CA LEU A 26 15.19 -8.18 -8.13
C LEU A 26 15.81 -9.45 -7.53
N PRO A 27 16.15 -9.49 -6.23
CA PRO A 27 16.65 -10.73 -5.63
C PRO A 27 15.59 -11.80 -5.88
N GLY A 28 15.88 -12.76 -6.76
CA GLY A 28 14.84 -13.62 -7.36
C GLY A 28 14.65 -13.41 -8.86
N ASP A 29 15.74 -13.33 -9.62
CA ASP A 29 15.80 -13.61 -11.07
C ASP A 29 15.53 -15.12 -11.34
N GLU A 30 14.52 -15.65 -10.66
CA GLU A 30 13.84 -16.90 -10.92
C GLU A 30 12.41 -16.48 -11.30
N ASP A 31 12.12 -16.41 -12.59
CA ASP A 31 10.77 -16.25 -13.16
C ASP A 31 9.74 -17.24 -12.54
N LEU A 32 10.23 -18.25 -11.81
CA LEU A 32 9.52 -19.24 -11.00
C LEU A 32 8.97 -18.75 -9.65
N GLN A 33 9.08 -17.49 -9.24
CA GLN A 33 8.45 -17.03 -7.98
C GLN A 33 7.37 -15.96 -8.18
N LEU A 34 7.39 -15.21 -9.28
CA LEU A 34 6.39 -14.16 -9.56
C LEU A 34 4.99 -14.76 -9.78
N HIS A 35 4.89 -15.95 -10.36
CA HIS A 35 3.62 -16.66 -10.55
C HIS A 35 2.90 -17.05 -9.25
N LYS A 36 3.58 -16.97 -8.09
CA LYS A 36 2.97 -17.21 -6.78
C LYS A 36 2.43 -15.94 -6.13
N VAL A 37 2.70 -14.77 -6.71
CA VAL A 37 2.19 -13.49 -6.20
C VAL A 37 0.75 -13.34 -6.65
N GLN A 38 -0.15 -13.12 -5.69
CA GLN A 38 -1.57 -12.87 -5.92
C GLN A 38 -1.99 -11.46 -5.51
N LEU A 39 -1.20 -10.81 -4.65
CA LEU A 39 -1.45 -9.46 -4.20
C LEU A 39 -0.15 -8.66 -4.15
N ILE A 40 -0.17 -7.43 -4.67
CA ILE A 40 0.94 -6.49 -4.56
C ILE A 40 0.51 -5.27 -3.78
N VAL A 41 1.39 -4.76 -2.92
CA VAL A 41 1.25 -3.47 -2.25
C VAL A 41 2.35 -2.54 -2.77
N PHE A 42 1.97 -1.47 -3.47
CA PHE A 42 2.88 -0.42 -3.92
C PHE A 42 2.88 0.74 -2.92
N GLY A 43 4.06 1.07 -2.38
CA GLY A 43 4.26 2.07 -1.34
C GLY A 43 4.15 1.44 0.04
N MET A 44 5.23 0.82 0.51
CA MET A 44 5.39 0.16 1.82
C MET A 44 5.72 1.15 2.95
N GLY A 45 5.31 2.42 2.82
CA GLY A 45 5.34 3.37 3.93
C GLY A 45 4.31 3.01 5.02
N ARG A 46 4.07 3.95 5.95
CA ARG A 46 3.18 3.74 7.12
C ARG A 46 1.86 3.02 6.80
N MET A 47 1.20 3.40 5.72
CA MET A 47 -0.07 2.80 5.31
C MET A 47 0.11 1.45 4.64
N GLY A 48 1.00 1.36 3.64
CA GLY A 48 1.24 0.12 2.92
C GLY A 48 1.81 -0.99 3.79
N SER A 49 2.66 -0.70 4.77
CA SER A 49 3.14 -1.70 5.74
C SER A 49 1.97 -2.34 6.49
N ARG A 50 1.01 -1.53 6.97
CA ARG A 50 -0.16 -2.03 7.71
C ARG A 50 -1.11 -2.79 6.81
N ALA A 51 -1.30 -2.30 5.58
CA ALA A 51 -2.08 -3.01 4.58
C ALA A 51 -1.45 -4.37 4.23
N TYR A 52 -0.13 -4.40 4.01
CA TYR A 52 0.63 -5.63 3.76
C TYR A 52 0.47 -6.62 4.92
N GLU A 53 0.71 -6.18 6.16
CA GLU A 53 0.58 -7.02 7.36
C GLU A 53 -0.84 -7.59 7.48
N ALA A 54 -1.87 -6.77 7.26
CA ALA A 54 -3.26 -7.19 7.34
C ALA A 54 -3.62 -8.23 6.28
N VAL A 55 -3.29 -7.98 5.01
CA VAL A 55 -3.64 -8.90 3.92
C VAL A 55 -2.75 -10.15 3.90
N ALA A 56 -1.53 -10.08 4.45
CA ALA A 56 -0.65 -11.24 4.56
C ALA A 56 -1.22 -12.34 5.47
N ILE A 57 -2.14 -12.01 6.39
CA ILE A 57 -2.85 -13.00 7.21
C ILE A 57 -3.64 -13.96 6.32
N ASP A 58 -4.32 -13.44 5.28
CA ASP A 58 -5.18 -14.23 4.39
C ASP A 58 -4.42 -14.77 3.16
N PHE A 59 -3.50 -13.98 2.62
CA PHE A 59 -2.77 -14.31 1.39
C PHE A 59 -1.43 -15.05 1.65
N GLY A 60 -0.93 -15.07 2.88
CA GLY A 60 0.34 -15.69 3.26
C GLY A 60 1.51 -15.19 2.40
N GLY A 61 2.44 -16.07 2.03
CA GLY A 61 3.61 -15.74 1.19
C GLY A 61 3.32 -15.34 -0.26
N ARG A 62 2.05 -15.07 -0.60
CA ARG A 62 1.60 -14.64 -1.94
C ARG A 62 1.44 -13.11 -2.05
N VAL A 63 1.81 -12.38 -1.01
CA VAL A 63 1.88 -10.92 -1.02
C VAL A 63 3.29 -10.46 -1.40
N LEU A 64 3.39 -9.42 -2.24
CA LEU A 64 4.64 -8.74 -2.56
C LEU A 64 4.51 -7.25 -2.21
N GLY A 65 5.40 -6.74 -1.36
CA GLY A 65 5.54 -5.31 -1.14
C GLY A 65 6.57 -4.68 -2.07
N VAL A 66 6.29 -3.48 -2.57
CA VAL A 66 7.17 -2.73 -3.46
C VAL A 66 7.30 -1.30 -2.94
N ASP A 67 8.53 -0.82 -2.75
CA ASP A 67 8.79 0.57 -2.38
C ASP A 67 10.09 1.07 -3.01
N VAL A 68 10.24 2.38 -3.15
CA VAL A 68 11.44 3.03 -3.66
C VAL A 68 12.49 3.23 -2.56
N ASP A 69 12.07 3.30 -1.30
CA ASP A 69 12.96 3.48 -0.15
C ASP A 69 13.61 2.14 0.24
N GLU A 70 14.92 2.04 -0.03
CA GLU A 70 15.70 0.84 0.29
C GLU A 70 15.73 0.52 1.80
N GLY A 71 15.60 1.53 2.67
CA GLY A 71 15.58 1.36 4.12
C GLY A 71 14.29 0.66 4.57
N ILE A 72 13.14 1.12 4.07
CA ILE A 72 11.84 0.48 4.32
C ILE A 72 11.85 -0.97 3.83
N VAL A 73 12.37 -1.20 2.62
CA VAL A 73 12.48 -2.54 2.05
C VAL A 73 13.42 -3.42 2.89
N ALA A 74 14.55 -2.90 3.35
CA ALA A 74 15.47 -3.66 4.20
C ALA A 74 14.84 -4.02 5.55
N ASP A 75 14.10 -3.10 6.17
CA ASP A 75 13.42 -3.33 7.45
C ASP A 75 12.33 -4.39 7.33
N HIS A 76 11.54 -4.37 6.25
CA HIS A 76 10.54 -5.41 5.97
C HIS A 76 11.20 -6.75 5.64
N ALA A 77 12.24 -6.77 4.81
CA ALA A 77 12.97 -7.99 4.49
C ALA A 77 13.58 -8.65 5.74
N ALA A 78 14.07 -7.86 6.71
CA ALA A 78 14.57 -8.34 7.98
C ALA A 78 13.50 -9.02 8.86
N LYS A 79 12.22 -8.69 8.67
CA LYS A 79 11.08 -9.34 9.32
C LYS A 79 10.63 -10.63 8.62
N GLY A 80 11.23 -10.95 7.47
CA GLY A 80 10.82 -12.07 6.62
C GLY A 80 9.71 -11.73 5.63
N ASP A 81 9.38 -10.45 5.47
CA ASP A 81 8.40 -10.02 4.48
C ASP A 81 8.97 -10.13 3.06
N ARG A 82 8.09 -10.46 2.12
CA ARG A 82 8.44 -10.53 0.71
C ARG A 82 8.33 -9.14 0.10
N VAL A 83 9.45 -8.43 0.06
CA VAL A 83 9.53 -7.06 -0.42
C VAL A 83 10.65 -6.85 -1.43
N VAL A 84 10.48 -5.88 -2.32
CA VAL A 84 11.48 -5.52 -3.32
C VAL A 84 11.57 -4.01 -3.50
N VAL A 85 12.76 -3.53 -3.87
CA VAL A 85 12.95 -2.14 -4.29
C VAL A 85 12.40 -1.97 -5.70
N GLY A 86 11.50 -1.01 -5.89
CA GLY A 86 10.89 -0.74 -7.19
C GLY A 86 10.04 0.51 -7.21
N ASP A 87 9.97 1.13 -8.38
CA ASP A 87 9.15 2.31 -8.64
C ASP A 87 7.98 1.94 -9.56
N ALA A 88 6.75 2.10 -9.06
CA ALA A 88 5.53 1.81 -9.81
C ALA A 88 5.30 2.79 -10.98
N THR A 89 6.02 3.90 -11.03
CA THR A 89 5.94 4.88 -12.12
C THR A 89 6.94 4.58 -13.25
N ASP A 90 8.01 3.83 -12.93
CA ASP A 90 9.10 3.51 -13.86
C ASP A 90 8.72 2.37 -14.83
N PRO A 91 8.73 2.63 -16.16
CA PRO A 91 8.52 1.59 -17.17
C PRO A 91 9.48 0.40 -17.06
N ASP A 92 10.71 0.62 -16.59
CA ASP A 92 11.73 -0.44 -16.49
C ASP A 92 11.36 -1.43 -15.38
N PHE A 93 10.80 -0.98 -14.25
CA PHE A 93 10.25 -1.86 -13.21
C PHE A 93 9.25 -2.85 -13.81
N TRP A 94 8.26 -2.34 -14.53
CA TRP A 94 7.22 -3.16 -15.14
C TRP A 94 7.70 -4.00 -16.33
N THR A 95 8.82 -3.64 -16.95
CA THR A 95 9.44 -4.45 -18.00
C THR A 95 10.16 -5.66 -17.40
N ARG A 96 10.78 -5.50 -16.23
CA ARG A 96 11.36 -6.62 -15.46
C ARG A 96 10.27 -7.50 -14.84
N ALA A 97 9.14 -6.92 -14.48
CA ALA A 97 8.01 -7.60 -13.86
C ALA A 97 6.93 -8.09 -14.85
N ARG A 98 7.28 -8.43 -16.10
CA ARG A 98 6.28 -8.81 -17.13
C ARG A 98 5.39 -9.98 -16.70
N GLY A 99 5.96 -11.03 -16.10
CA GLY A 99 5.21 -12.18 -15.60
C GLY A 99 4.45 -11.92 -14.28
N LEU A 100 4.54 -10.71 -13.72
CA LEU A 100 3.87 -10.36 -12.47
C LEU A 100 2.37 -10.17 -12.64
N VAL A 101 1.91 -9.80 -13.85
CA VAL A 101 0.49 -9.60 -14.15
C VAL A 101 -0.24 -10.95 -14.24
N ASP A 102 0.49 -12.02 -14.57
CA ASP A 102 -0.05 -13.37 -14.71
C ASP A 102 -0.31 -13.99 -13.33
N GLY A 103 -1.59 -14.16 -12.97
CA GLY A 103 -2.01 -14.75 -11.68
C GLY A 103 -2.20 -13.73 -10.55
N LEU A 104 -1.91 -12.45 -10.81
CA LEU A 104 -2.19 -11.35 -9.90
C LEU A 104 -3.69 -11.07 -9.80
N GLN A 105 -4.21 -11.04 -8.59
CA GLN A 105 -5.63 -10.84 -8.31
C GLN A 105 -5.92 -9.42 -7.79
N TRP A 106 -4.99 -8.89 -7.00
CA TRP A 106 -5.14 -7.60 -6.32
C TRP A 106 -3.88 -6.75 -6.43
N VAL A 107 -4.09 -5.45 -6.67
CA VAL A 107 -3.06 -4.43 -6.51
C VAL A 107 -3.57 -3.39 -5.53
N LEU A 108 -2.78 -3.11 -4.51
CA LEU A 108 -3.00 -2.04 -3.55
C LEU A 108 -2.03 -0.90 -3.86
N LEU A 109 -2.56 0.26 -4.19
CA LEU A 109 -1.80 1.48 -4.47
C LEU A 109 -1.86 2.39 -3.24
N THR A 110 -0.83 2.32 -2.40
CA THR A 110 -0.72 3.05 -1.13
C THR A 110 0.37 4.10 -1.15
N MET A 111 0.74 4.59 -2.35
CA MET A 111 1.75 5.63 -2.51
C MET A 111 1.18 6.99 -2.10
N SER A 112 2.02 7.84 -1.52
CA SER A 112 1.63 9.17 -1.02
C SER A 112 1.28 10.16 -2.13
N SER A 113 1.79 9.94 -3.35
CA SER A 113 1.51 10.77 -4.52
C SER A 113 0.33 10.18 -5.31
N ASN A 114 -0.73 10.97 -5.49
CA ASN A 114 -1.84 10.59 -6.37
C ASN A 114 -1.35 10.40 -7.82
N GLU A 115 -0.43 11.24 -8.30
CA GLU A 115 0.18 11.09 -9.62
C GLU A 115 0.89 9.75 -9.78
N ALA A 116 1.58 9.28 -8.73
CA ALA A 116 2.22 7.97 -8.75
C ALA A 116 1.19 6.83 -8.81
N ASN A 117 0.08 6.93 -8.06
CA ASN A 117 -1.01 5.96 -8.11
C ASN A 117 -1.64 5.94 -9.52
N ILE A 118 -1.92 7.10 -10.11
CA ILE A 118 -2.44 7.24 -11.49
C ILE A 118 -1.48 6.60 -12.50
N ALA A 119 -0.19 6.91 -12.42
CA ALA A 119 0.81 6.34 -13.31
C ALA A 119 0.83 4.81 -13.19
N ALA A 120 0.80 4.26 -11.98
CA ALA A 120 0.74 2.82 -11.76
C ALA A 120 -0.53 2.18 -12.35
N VAL A 121 -1.70 2.80 -12.19
CA VAL A 121 -2.95 2.34 -12.83
C VAL A 121 -2.79 2.28 -14.34
N GLN A 122 -2.27 3.34 -14.98
CA GLN A 122 -2.04 3.35 -16.43
C GLN A 122 -1.10 2.20 -16.85
N ARG A 123 0.01 2.00 -16.13
CA ARG A 123 0.97 0.93 -16.44
C ARG A 123 0.39 -0.48 -16.30
N LEU A 124 -0.50 -0.69 -15.33
CA LEU A 124 -1.23 -1.95 -15.13
C LEU A 124 -2.19 -2.20 -16.30
N ARG A 125 -2.97 -1.18 -16.70
CA ARG A 125 -3.95 -1.28 -17.79
C ARG A 125 -3.27 -1.47 -19.15
N ASP A 126 -2.18 -0.75 -19.42
CA ASP A 126 -1.36 -0.91 -20.63
C ASP A 126 -0.82 -2.34 -20.80
N ARG A 127 -0.66 -3.07 -19.69
CA ARG A 127 -0.18 -4.46 -19.66
C ARG A 127 -1.30 -5.49 -19.64
N GLY A 128 -2.55 -5.06 -19.78
CA GLY A 128 -3.70 -5.94 -19.79
C GLY A 128 -4.03 -6.54 -18.41
N TYR A 129 -3.66 -5.89 -17.31
CA TYR A 129 -4.06 -6.34 -15.98
C TYR A 129 -5.59 -6.29 -15.83
N THR A 130 -6.20 -7.46 -15.63
CA THR A 130 -7.65 -7.63 -15.46
C THR A 130 -8.07 -7.91 -14.02
N GLY A 131 -7.12 -7.99 -13.08
CA GLY A 131 -7.43 -8.12 -11.67
C GLY A 131 -7.95 -6.80 -11.09
N ARG A 132 -8.15 -6.81 -9.77
CA ARG A 132 -8.72 -5.68 -9.05
C ARG A 132 -7.65 -4.73 -8.54
N ILE A 133 -7.98 -3.44 -8.51
CA ILE A 133 -7.14 -2.38 -7.96
C ILE A 133 -7.87 -1.71 -6.80
N ALA A 134 -7.20 -1.63 -5.66
CA ALA A 134 -7.56 -0.75 -4.56
C ALA A 134 -6.50 0.36 -4.47
N ALA A 135 -6.92 1.59 -4.21
CA ALA A 135 -6.01 2.72 -4.08
C ALA A 135 -6.42 3.59 -2.90
N THR A 136 -5.44 4.26 -2.29
CA THR A 136 -5.68 5.21 -1.22
C THR A 136 -5.54 6.63 -1.74
N SER A 137 -6.41 7.52 -1.27
CA SER A 137 -6.41 8.93 -1.63
C SER A 137 -6.49 9.79 -0.36
N VAL A 138 -5.85 10.95 -0.40
CA VAL A 138 -5.93 11.95 0.68
C VAL A 138 -7.07 12.94 0.43
N TYR A 139 -7.40 13.20 -0.84
CA TYR A 139 -8.43 14.15 -1.24
C TYR A 139 -9.58 13.45 -1.97
N PRO A 140 -10.84 13.91 -1.80
CA PRO A 140 -12.00 13.33 -2.49
C PRO A 140 -11.91 13.37 -4.02
N ASP A 141 -11.32 14.43 -4.59
CA ASP A 141 -11.15 14.55 -6.03
C ASP A 141 -10.15 13.53 -6.59
N ASP A 142 -9.10 13.20 -5.83
CA ASP A 142 -8.14 12.15 -6.18
C ASP A 142 -8.82 10.77 -6.22
N ALA A 143 -9.66 10.46 -5.21
CA ALA A 143 -10.46 9.25 -5.19
C ALA A 143 -11.35 9.14 -6.43
N ARG A 144 -12.05 10.22 -6.77
CA ARG A 144 -12.93 10.26 -7.94
C ARG A 144 -12.14 10.01 -9.23
N GLN A 145 -10.98 10.64 -9.38
CA GLN A 145 -10.12 10.44 -10.54
C GLN A 145 -9.67 8.98 -10.68
N LEU A 146 -9.25 8.35 -9.58
CA LEU A 146 -8.86 6.94 -9.58
C LEU A 146 -10.03 6.03 -9.95
N GLN A 147 -11.23 6.31 -9.44
CA GLN A 147 -12.46 5.57 -9.81
C GLN A 147 -12.81 5.73 -11.30
N GLU A 148 -12.68 6.93 -11.86
CA GLU A 148 -12.90 7.19 -13.29
C GLU A 148 -11.91 6.41 -14.18
N MET A 149 -10.73 6.06 -13.67
CA MET A 149 -9.75 5.19 -14.34
C MET A 149 -10.03 3.69 -14.18
N GLY A 150 -11.13 3.32 -13.52
CA GLY A 150 -11.53 1.94 -13.29
C GLY A 150 -10.77 1.26 -12.14
N VAL A 151 -10.33 2.02 -11.14
CA VAL A 151 -9.94 1.44 -9.83
C VAL A 151 -11.20 0.94 -9.12
N ASP A 152 -11.19 -0.31 -8.68
CA ASP A 152 -12.36 -0.96 -8.07
C ASP A 152 -12.73 -0.33 -6.71
N PHE A 153 -11.72 0.08 -5.94
CA PHE A 153 -11.92 0.69 -4.62
C PHE A 153 -10.95 1.85 -4.40
N ALA A 154 -11.48 3.04 -4.12
CA ALA A 154 -10.70 4.21 -3.72
C ALA A 154 -11.05 4.57 -2.27
N PHE A 155 -10.06 4.50 -1.38
CA PHE A 155 -10.22 4.71 0.06
C PHE A 155 -9.65 6.06 0.49
N ASP A 156 -10.45 6.84 1.20
CA ASP A 156 -9.96 8.06 1.87
C ASP A 156 -9.13 7.66 3.09
N VAL A 157 -7.85 8.00 3.06
CA VAL A 157 -6.87 7.72 4.12
C VAL A 157 -7.35 8.17 5.50
N PHE A 158 -7.93 9.37 5.60
CA PHE A 158 -8.36 9.92 6.88
C PHE A 158 -9.67 9.33 7.34
N ALA A 159 -10.58 9.02 6.41
CA ALA A 159 -11.81 8.33 6.74
C ALA A 159 -11.53 6.94 7.30
N GLU A 160 -10.66 6.16 6.64
CA GLU A 160 -10.28 4.82 7.09
C GLU A 160 -9.51 4.86 8.41
N ALA A 161 -8.55 5.78 8.55
CA ALA A 161 -7.80 5.94 9.80
C ALA A 161 -8.71 6.36 10.97
N GLY A 162 -9.65 7.28 10.73
CA GLY A 162 -10.61 7.72 11.73
C GLY A 162 -11.58 6.61 12.14
N ALA A 163 -12.09 5.85 11.17
CA ALA A 163 -12.95 4.71 11.42
C ALA A 163 -12.23 3.61 12.21
N GLY A 164 -10.98 3.29 11.84
CA GLY A 164 -10.14 2.33 12.55
C GLY A 164 -9.86 2.78 14.00
N PHE A 165 -9.44 4.03 14.18
CA PHE A 165 -9.16 4.60 15.51
C PHE A 165 -10.40 4.58 16.44
N ALA A 166 -11.56 4.99 15.91
CA ALA A 166 -12.81 4.95 16.68
C ALA A 166 -13.27 3.50 16.97
N GLY A 167 -13.01 2.58 16.04
CA GLY A 167 -13.24 1.15 16.22
C GLY A 167 -12.43 0.57 17.39
N ASP A 168 -11.12 0.80 17.38
CA ASP A 168 -10.20 0.35 18.43
C ASP A 168 -10.62 0.86 19.81
N LEU A 169 -11.01 2.15 19.91
CA LEU A 169 -11.49 2.72 21.17
C LEU A 169 -12.79 2.05 21.64
N ARG A 170 -13.74 1.80 20.73
CA ARG A 170 -15.01 1.15 21.07
C ARG A 170 -14.80 -0.26 21.60
N ASP A 171 -13.85 -1.00 21.05
CA ASP A 171 -13.55 -2.36 21.50
C ASP A 171 -12.90 -2.35 22.89
N LYS A 172 -11.99 -1.40 23.17
CA LYS A 172 -11.45 -1.19 24.52
C LYS A 172 -12.53 -0.81 25.55
N ILE A 173 -13.44 0.09 25.19
CA ILE A 173 -14.57 0.47 26.06
C ILE A 173 -15.44 -0.76 26.39
N ARG A 174 -15.70 -1.63 25.40
CA ARG A 174 -16.45 -2.87 25.62
C ARG A 174 -15.71 -3.84 26.53
N GLU A 175 -14.41 -4.03 26.34
CA GLU A 175 -13.59 -4.89 27.20
C GLU A 175 -13.55 -4.40 28.66
N GLU A 176 -13.45 -3.08 28.87
CA GLU A 176 -13.48 -2.49 30.22
C GLU A 176 -14.88 -2.50 30.84
N GLY A 177 -15.93 -2.27 30.06
CA GLY A 177 -17.32 -2.33 30.50
C GLY A 177 -17.79 -3.75 30.82
N LEU A 178 -17.36 -4.76 30.04
CA LEU A 178 -17.58 -6.18 30.32
C LEU A 178 -16.84 -6.66 31.58
N ARG A 179 -15.80 -5.95 32.01
CA ARG A 179 -15.05 -6.25 33.25
C ARG A 179 -15.63 -5.59 34.50
N LYS A 180 -16.66 -4.73 34.37
CA LYS A 180 -17.30 -4.05 35.50
C LYS A 180 -18.77 -4.47 35.66
N GLU A 181 -19.01 -5.64 36.25
CA GLU A 181 -20.07 -6.00 37.23
C GLU A 181 -20.10 -7.54 37.47
N PRO A 182 -20.52 -8.07 38.65
CA PRO A 182 -21.19 -7.42 39.80
C PRO A 182 -20.29 -7.43 41.08
N GLU A 183 -20.49 -6.61 42.11
CA GLU A 183 -21.62 -6.63 43.06
C GLU A 183 -21.86 -5.24 43.68
N GLU A 184 -23.09 -4.75 43.61
CA GLU A 184 -23.72 -4.10 44.76
C GLU A 184 -24.94 -4.93 45.16
N GLU A 185 -24.95 -5.41 46.40
CA GLU A 185 -26.05 -5.06 47.28
C GLU A 185 -25.50 -4.61 48.64
N PRO A 186 -25.69 -3.33 49.01
CA PRO A 186 -25.53 -2.90 50.37
C PRO A 186 -26.80 -3.16 51.20
N LYS A 187 -26.56 -3.58 52.45
CA LYS A 187 -27.42 -3.53 53.65
C LYS A 187 -28.42 -4.67 53.88
N LYS A 188 -28.21 -5.35 55.02
CA LYS A 188 -29.14 -5.18 56.16
C LYS A 188 -28.37 -4.92 57.46
N GLU A 189 -28.63 -3.74 58.00
CA GLU A 189 -28.41 -3.35 59.39
C GLU A 189 -29.67 -3.73 60.18
N LYS A 190 -29.52 -3.93 61.51
CA LYS A 190 -30.50 -4.28 62.56
C LYS A 190 -30.55 -5.79 62.87
N ASP A 191 -30.30 -6.27 64.09
CA ASP A 191 -30.36 -5.70 65.45
C ASP A 191 -29.12 -6.02 66.31
#